data_AF-A0A1M3BG99-F1
#
_entry.id   AF-A0A1M3BG99-F1
#
_cell.length_a   1.000
_cell.length_b   1.000
_cell.length_c   1.000
_cell.angle_alpha   90.00
_cell.angle_beta   90.00
_cell.angle_gamma   90.00
#
_symmetry.space_group_name_H-M   'P 1'
#
loop_
_entity.id
_entity.type
_entity.pdbx_description
1 polymer ?
#
loop_
_entity_poly.entity_id
_entity_poly.type
_entity_poly.pdbx_seq_one_letter_code
_entity_poly.pdbx_strand_id
1 'polypeptide(L)'
;MGLEYLWIVFFCGLATAIIGKAKGSSFWIWFLVGAVLPILGLIAVILSRRERDEPERQCPNCLKTLKLYVQVCPRCGAELYLPDPRAVRHPGVRG
;
A
#
# COMPACT_ATOMS: atom_id res chain seq x y z
N MET A 1 18.75 -30.54 1.03
CA MET A 1 17.61 -30.20 0.15
C MET A 1 16.61 -29.23 0.79
N GLY A 2 16.19 -29.36 2.06
CA GLY A 2 15.14 -28.49 2.63
C GLY A 2 15.61 -27.13 3.18
N LEU A 3 16.77 -27.07 3.84
CA LEU A 3 17.22 -25.86 4.54
C LEU A 3 17.55 -24.70 3.59
N GLU A 4 18.11 -25.03 2.42
CA GLU A 4 18.52 -24.06 1.41
C GLU A 4 17.32 -23.35 0.78
N TYR A 5 16.23 -24.09 0.57
CA TYR A 5 14.96 -23.54 0.11
C TYR A 5 14.34 -22.59 1.14
N LEU A 6 14.42 -22.93 2.44
CA LEU A 6 13.94 -22.05 3.52
C LEU A 6 14.70 -20.72 3.54
N TRP A 7 16.01 -20.74 3.33
CA TRP A 7 16.80 -19.51 3.23
C TRP A 7 16.36 -18.63 2.06
N ILE A 8 16.19 -19.22 0.88
CA ILE A 8 15.76 -18.48 -0.31
C ILE A 8 14.38 -17.84 -0.07
N VAL A 9 13.41 -18.63 0.39
CA VAL A 9 12.05 -18.15 0.69
C VAL A 9 12.05 -17.05 1.74
N PHE A 10 12.86 -17.21 2.80
CA PHE A 10 12.98 -16.21 3.85
C PHE A 10 13.56 -14.89 3.35
N PHE A 11 14.67 -14.92 2.61
CA PHE A 11 15.31 -13.70 2.11
C PHE A 11 14.50 -13.02 1.00
N CYS A 12 13.90 -13.77 0.09
CA CYS A 12 12.97 -13.21 -0.91
C CYS A 12 11.73 -12.58 -0.24
N GLY A 13 11.14 -13.27 0.73
CA GLY A 13 10.04 -12.75 1.54
C GLY A 13 10.44 -11.47 2.28
N LEU A 14 11.60 -11.46 2.93
CA LEU A 14 12.09 -10.31 3.70
C LEU A 14 12.35 -9.10 2.80
N ALA A 15 13.05 -9.29 1.67
CA ALA A 15 13.29 -8.22 0.70
C ALA A 15 11.97 -7.65 0.16
N THR A 16 11.02 -8.51 -0.20
CA THR A 16 9.69 -8.11 -0.67
C THR A 16 8.94 -7.29 0.40
N ALA A 17 8.98 -7.74 1.66
CA ALA A 17 8.32 -7.09 2.78
C ALA A 17 8.89 -5.69 3.08
N ILE A 18 10.22 -5.53 3.02
CA ILE A 18 10.88 -4.25 3.25
C ILE A 18 10.48 -3.23 2.17
N ILE A 19 10.52 -3.63 0.88
CA ILE A 19 10.13 -2.75 -0.22
C ILE A 19 8.65 -2.35 -0.10
N GLY A 20 7.76 -3.33 0.19
CA GLY A 20 6.33 -3.09 0.36
C GLY A 20 6.04 -2.11 1.51
N LYS A 21 6.73 -2.27 2.65
CA LYS A 21 6.63 -1.37 3.80
C LYS A 21 7.14 0.03 3.50
N ALA A 22 8.24 0.16 2.77
CA ALA A 22 8.77 1.45 2.31
C ALA A 22 7.76 2.18 1.41
N LYS A 23 7.01 1.46 0.59
CA LYS A 23 5.92 1.98 -0.24
C LYS A 23 4.62 2.31 0.53
N GLY A 24 4.56 2.02 1.83
CA GLY A 24 3.41 2.32 2.71
C GLY A 24 2.40 1.19 2.83
N SER A 25 2.67 0.04 2.22
CA SER A 25 1.82 -1.14 2.31
C SER A 25 2.19 -2.00 3.54
N SER A 26 1.42 -3.07 3.76
CA SER A 26 1.57 -3.96 4.92
C SER A 26 2.79 -4.87 4.78
N PHE A 27 3.69 -4.85 5.78
CA PHE A 27 4.88 -5.71 5.81
C PHE A 27 4.52 -7.20 5.71
N TRP A 28 3.55 -7.65 6.52
CA TRP A 28 3.20 -9.07 6.62
C TRP A 28 2.57 -9.63 5.34
N ILE A 29 1.76 -8.83 4.65
CA ILE A 29 1.17 -9.23 3.37
C ILE A 29 2.27 -9.41 2.33
N TRP A 30 3.18 -8.44 2.21
CA TRP A 30 4.28 -8.53 1.25
C TRP A 30 5.33 -9.59 1.59
N PHE A 31 5.55 -9.87 2.89
CA PHE A 31 6.37 -11.00 3.33
C PHE A 31 5.78 -12.33 2.84
N LEU A 32 4.49 -12.56 3.08
CA LEU A 32 3.81 -13.78 2.65
C LEU A 32 3.80 -13.91 1.13
N VAL A 33 3.53 -12.82 0.40
CA VAL A 33 3.59 -12.81 -1.06
C VAL A 33 4.98 -13.19 -1.55
N GLY A 34 6.05 -12.59 -1.02
CA GLY A 34 7.42 -12.90 -1.40
C GLY A 34 7.89 -14.28 -0.93
N ALA A 35 7.31 -14.84 0.14
CA ALA A 35 7.63 -16.18 0.60
C ALA A 35 6.97 -17.26 -0.28
N VAL A 36 5.69 -17.07 -0.64
CA VAL A 36 4.93 -18.01 -1.48
C VAL A 36 5.34 -17.90 -2.95
N LEU A 37 5.64 -16.68 -3.41
CA LEU A 37 6.01 -16.37 -4.79
C LEU A 37 7.35 -15.62 -4.82
N PRO A 38 8.52 -16.28 -4.70
CA PRO A 38 9.81 -15.61 -4.50
C PRO A 38 10.14 -14.52 -5.52
N ILE A 39 10.41 -14.92 -6.77
CA ILE A 39 10.81 -13.98 -7.82
C ILE A 39 9.62 -13.11 -8.27
N LEU A 40 8.42 -13.70 -8.38
CA LEU A 40 7.22 -12.99 -8.81
C LEU A 40 6.77 -11.94 -7.78
N GLY A 41 6.90 -12.21 -6.48
CA GLY A 41 6.59 -11.29 -5.39
C GLY A 41 7.52 -10.08 -5.37
N LEU A 42 8.81 -10.29 -5.65
CA LEU A 42 9.78 -9.20 -5.82
C LEU A 42 9.42 -8.31 -7.02
N ILE A 43 9.13 -8.90 -8.18
CA ILE A 43 8.69 -8.14 -9.35
C ILE A 43 7.40 -7.36 -9.03
N ALA A 44 6.42 -8.02 -8.40
CA ALA A 44 5.16 -7.40 -8.02
C ALA A 44 5.34 -6.21 -7.07
N VAL A 45 6.21 -6.31 -6.06
CA VAL A 45 6.42 -5.20 -5.12
C VAL A 45 7.19 -4.05 -5.75
N ILE A 46 8.13 -4.32 -6.67
CA ILE A 46 8.84 -3.27 -7.41
C ILE A 46 7.86 -2.48 -8.27
N LEU A 47 6.98 -3.17 -9.01
CA LEU A 47 5.98 -2.55 -9.88
C LEU A 47 4.77 -2.01 -9.13
N SER A 48 4.58 -2.38 -7.86
CA SER A 48 3.46 -1.88 -7.06
C SER A 48 3.50 -0.36 -6.90
N ARG A 49 2.32 0.25 -6.93
CA ARG A 49 2.13 1.68 -6.63
C ARG A 49 2.55 2.01 -5.20
N ARG A 50 2.99 3.25 -5.00
CA ARG A 50 3.40 3.76 -3.68
C ARG A 50 2.20 4.35 -2.94
N GLU A 51 1.66 3.60 -2.00
CA GLU A 51 0.46 3.98 -1.24
C GLU A 51 0.65 5.27 -0.41
N ARG A 52 1.89 5.60 -0.04
CA ARG A 52 2.20 6.87 0.67
C ARG A 52 1.95 8.10 -0.19
N ASP A 53 2.12 7.98 -1.50
CA ASP A 53 2.09 9.11 -2.43
C ASP A 53 0.66 9.37 -2.96
N GLU A 54 -0.25 8.43 -2.70
CA GLU A 54 -1.63 8.48 -3.17
C GLU A 54 -2.42 9.66 -2.58
N PRO A 55 -3.19 10.40 -3.40
CA PRO A 55 -3.99 11.54 -2.96
C PRO A 55 -4.97 11.21 -1.84
N GLU A 56 -5.16 12.20 -0.97
CA GLU A 56 -5.96 12.12 0.24
C GLU A 56 -7.03 13.20 0.24
N ARG A 57 -8.19 12.87 0.79
CA ARG A 57 -9.31 13.78 1.03
C ARG A 57 -9.81 13.65 2.47
N GLN A 58 -10.54 14.65 2.96
CA GLN A 58 -11.26 14.54 4.22
C GLN A 58 -12.72 14.17 3.97
N CYS A 59 -13.26 13.29 4.82
CA CYS A 59 -14.70 13.01 4.82
C CYS A 59 -15.48 14.27 5.26
N PRO A 60 -16.49 14.73 4.50
CA PRO A 60 -17.24 15.94 4.85
C PRO A 60 -18.11 15.78 6.10
N ASN A 61 -18.43 14.54 6.50
CA ASN A 61 -19.28 14.26 7.67
C ASN A 61 -18.46 14.08 8.97
N CYS A 62 -17.43 13.24 8.97
CA CYS A 62 -16.66 12.90 10.18
C CYS A 62 -15.20 13.36 10.17
N LEU A 63 -14.77 14.11 9.15
CA LEU A 63 -13.42 14.70 9.01
C LEU A 63 -12.25 13.70 8.97
N LYS A 64 -12.53 12.39 8.87
CA LYS A 64 -11.49 11.38 8.71
C LYS A 64 -10.77 11.58 7.38
N THR A 65 -9.42 11.63 7.42
CA THR A 65 -8.59 11.59 6.22
C THR A 65 -8.60 10.19 5.61
N LEU A 66 -8.88 10.12 4.31
CA LEU A 66 -9.04 8.90 3.55
C LEU A 66 -8.32 9.05 2.20
N LYS A 67 -7.93 7.93 1.59
CA LYS A 67 -7.45 7.95 0.20
C LYS A 67 -8.58 8.32 -0.76
N LEU A 68 -8.23 9.03 -1.83
CA LEU A 68 -9.21 9.55 -2.80
C LEU A 68 -10.07 8.44 -3.45
N TYR A 69 -9.50 7.24 -3.64
CA TYR A 69 -10.19 6.08 -4.23
C TYR A 69 -11.26 5.44 -3.32
N VAL A 70 -11.31 5.78 -2.02
CA VAL A 70 -12.26 5.18 -1.07
C VAL A 70 -13.66 5.72 -1.33
N GLN A 71 -14.58 4.90 -1.84
CA GLN A 71 -15.92 5.36 -2.25
C GLN A 71 -16.88 5.65 -1.07
N VAL A 72 -16.79 4.87 0.01
CA VAL A 72 -17.64 5.01 1.20
C VAL A 72 -16.75 5.13 2.42
N CYS A 73 -17.03 6.10 3.29
CA CYS A 73 -16.27 6.32 4.50
C CYS A 73 -16.41 5.12 5.45
N PRO A 74 -15.31 4.40 5.78
CA PRO A 74 -15.38 3.23 6.65
C PRO A 74 -15.64 3.57 8.13
N ARG A 75 -15.74 4.87 8.48
CA ARG A 75 -16.03 5.32 9.85
C ARG A 75 -17.50 5.67 10.05
N CYS A 76 -18.11 6.40 9.11
CA CYS A 76 -19.48 6.91 9.27
C CYS A 76 -20.45 6.48 8.16
N GLY A 77 -20.00 5.71 7.16
CA GLY A 77 -20.87 5.22 6.08
C GLY A 77 -21.25 6.26 5.03
N ALA A 78 -20.77 7.51 5.12
CA ALA A 78 -21.05 8.52 4.10
C ALA A 78 -20.45 8.13 2.74
N GLU A 79 -21.23 8.27 1.67
CA GLU A 79 -20.74 8.22 0.30
C GLU A 79 -19.85 9.43 0.01
N LEU A 80 -18.75 9.19 -0.72
CA LEU A 80 -17.71 10.19 -0.92
C LEU A 80 -17.54 10.49 -2.41
N TYR A 81 -18.16 11.58 -2.87
CA TYR A 81 -18.01 12.12 -4.23
C TYR A 81 -16.67 12.81 -4.45
N LEU A 82 -16.24 12.90 -5.71
CA LEU A 82 -14.98 13.57 -6.07
C LEU A 82 -15.01 15.03 -5.58
N PRO A 83 -14.12 15.42 -4.65
CA PRO A 83 -14.07 16.78 -4.12
C PRO A 83 -13.43 17.73 -5.14
N ASP A 84 -13.53 19.04 -4.87
CA ASP A 84 -12.77 20.05 -5.61
C ASP A 84 -11.26 19.70 -5.59
N PRO A 85 -10.55 19.76 -6.73
CA PRO A 85 -9.11 19.46 -6.79
C PRO A 85 -8.27 20.25 -5.79
N ARG A 86 -8.68 21.47 -5.40
CA ARG A 86 -7.99 22.31 -4.41
C ARG A 86 -8.12 21.77 -2.98
N ALA A 87 -9.12 20.93 -2.70
CA ALA A 87 -9.33 20.29 -1.41
C ALA A 87 -8.60 18.94 -1.29
N VAL A 88 -7.99 18.43 -2.37
CA VAL A 88 -7.24 17.17 -2.37
C VAL A 88 -5.80 17.43 -1.96
N ARG A 89 -5.32 16.66 -0.98
CA ARG A 89 -3.91 16.67 -0.59
C ARG A 89 -3.15 15.67 -1.44
N HIS A 90 -2.01 16.07 -1.99
CA HIS A 90 -1.14 15.22 -2.83
C HIS A 90 0.21 14.99 -2.15
N PRO A 91 0.37 13.97 -1.28
CA PRO A 91 1.63 13.76 -0.54
C PRO A 91 2.83 13.42 -1.44
N GLY A 92 2.58 12.80 -2.60
CA GLY A 92 3.62 12.41 -3.57
C GLY A 92 4.17 13.56 -4.41
N VAL A 93 3.47 14.69 -4.49
CA VAL A 93 3.93 15.88 -5.21
C VAL A 93 4.80 16.69 -4.25
N ARG A 94 6.11 16.50 -4.33
CA ARG A 94 7.06 17.43 -3.69
C ARG A 94 7.02 18.71 -4.51
N GLY A 95 6.53 19.79 -3.91
CA GLY A 95 6.61 21.13 -4.47
C GLY A 95 8.03 21.63 -4.60
#